data_AF-A0A831V678-F1
#
_entry.id   AF-A0A831V678-F1
#
_cell.length_a   1.000
_cell.length_b   1.000
_cell.length_c   1.000
_cell.angle_alpha   90.00
_cell.angle_beta   90.00
_cell.angle_gamma   90.00
#
_symmetry.space_group_name_H-M   'P 1'
#
loop_
_entity.id
_entity.type
_entity.pdbx_description
1 polymer ?
#
loop_
_entity_poly.entity_id
_entity_poly.type
_entity_poly.pdbx_seq_one_letter_code
_entity_poly.pdbx_strand_id
1 'polypeptide(L)'
;MSCRKAKRTVIRLLAGNDLEHIRARLAEMGVKEALHALFSGICRSEENIRWNAIVCMGTVVARLAEQDMEEARIVMRRLLWSLNDESGGIGWGAPEAMAEIMACHEGLAEEYIHMLISYMREDGEELFQDGNYLEHAGLQRGLMWGMARLAATRPDMLVRRGAISDLLPYLHSSDATVRGLAARSLGLLGAEEALPRLQLLGNDDELVRFFDAGSVRSAKVAELASTAIDMITSREI
;
A
#
# COMPACT_ATOMS: atom_id res chain seq x y z
N MET A 1 -13.12 6.83 -28.54
CA MET A 1 -14.26 6.86 -27.58
C MET A 1 -14.12 8.12 -26.74
N SER A 2 -15.18 8.87 -26.38
CA SER A 2 -15.01 10.06 -25.52
C SER A 2 -14.39 9.66 -24.18
N CYS A 3 -13.40 10.42 -23.69
CA CYS A 3 -12.70 10.20 -22.42
C CYS A 3 -13.67 9.98 -21.23
N ARG A 4 -14.81 10.68 -21.22
CA ARG A 4 -15.85 10.55 -20.20
C ARG A 4 -16.60 9.21 -20.27
N LYS A 5 -16.81 8.68 -21.48
CA LYS A 5 -17.44 7.37 -21.70
C LYS A 5 -16.50 6.23 -21.30
N ALA A 6 -15.22 6.33 -21.66
CA ALA A 6 -14.19 5.36 -21.27
C ALA A 6 -14.08 5.26 -19.73
N LYS A 7 -13.98 6.41 -19.04
CA LYS A 7 -13.97 6.46 -17.58
C LYS A 7 -15.18 5.77 -16.95
N ARG A 8 -16.40 6.03 -17.44
CA ARG A 8 -17.62 5.41 -16.92
C ARG A 8 -17.63 3.89 -17.13
N THR A 9 -17.13 3.42 -18.28
CA THR A 9 -16.99 1.99 -18.56
C THR A 9 -16.04 1.31 -17.58
N VAL A 10 -14.86 1.89 -17.35
CA VAL A 10 -13.87 1.33 -16.42
C VAL A 10 -14.41 1.32 -14.98
N ILE A 11 -15.02 2.41 -14.50
CA ILE A 11 -15.59 2.43 -13.15
C ILE A 11 -16.68 1.36 -12.97
N ARG A 12 -17.51 1.13 -13.99
CA ARG A 12 -18.50 0.03 -13.95
C ARG A 12 -17.84 -1.34 -13.92
N LEU A 13 -16.78 -1.52 -14.70
CA LEU A 13 -16.01 -2.76 -14.73
C LEU A 13 -15.38 -3.05 -13.36
N LEU A 14 -14.77 -2.04 -12.73
CA LEU A 14 -14.16 -2.12 -11.40
C LEU A 14 -15.16 -2.45 -10.28
N ALA A 15 -16.46 -2.29 -10.50
CA ALA A 15 -17.49 -2.69 -9.54
C ALA A 15 -17.79 -4.19 -9.54
N GLY A 16 -17.22 -4.95 -10.49
CA GLY A 16 -17.34 -6.41 -10.55
C GLY A 16 -16.54 -7.14 -9.46
N ASN A 17 -16.71 -8.46 -9.39
CA ASN A 17 -16.03 -9.33 -8.41
C ASN A 17 -14.96 -10.23 -9.05
N ASP A 18 -14.84 -10.20 -10.38
CA ASP A 18 -13.88 -11.02 -11.12
C ASP A 18 -12.70 -10.15 -11.56
N LEU A 19 -11.66 -10.15 -10.73
CA LEU A 19 -10.47 -9.34 -10.94
C LEU A 19 -9.68 -9.73 -12.20
N GLU A 20 -9.67 -11.02 -12.56
CA GLU A 20 -9.00 -11.49 -13.77
C GLU A 20 -9.74 -11.01 -15.02
N HIS A 21 -11.07 -11.06 -15.00
CA HIS A 21 -11.87 -10.45 -16.06
C HIS A 21 -11.60 -8.94 -16.16
N ILE A 22 -11.59 -8.22 -15.04
CA ILE A 22 -11.30 -6.77 -15.02
C ILE A 22 -9.94 -6.48 -15.66
N ARG A 23 -8.89 -7.22 -15.27
CA ARG A 23 -7.54 -7.08 -15.84
C ARG A 23 -7.53 -7.34 -17.34
N ALA A 24 -8.13 -8.43 -17.80
CA ALA A 24 -8.20 -8.77 -19.22
C ALA A 24 -8.87 -7.65 -20.03
N ARG A 25 -9.99 -7.12 -19.54
CA ARG A 25 -10.70 -6.01 -20.20
C ARG A 25 -9.88 -4.71 -20.20
N LEU A 26 -9.13 -4.40 -19.14
CA LEU A 26 -8.24 -3.24 -19.11
C LEU A 26 -7.01 -3.42 -20.01
N ALA A 27 -6.54 -4.64 -20.20
CA ALA A 27 -5.41 -4.92 -21.07
C ALA A 27 -5.71 -4.59 -22.54
N GLU A 28 -6.97 -4.74 -22.96
CA GLU A 28 -7.49 -4.35 -24.29
C GLU A 28 -7.63 -2.83 -24.49
N MET A 29 -7.52 -2.02 -23.42
CA MET A 29 -7.69 -0.56 -23.49
C MET A 29 -6.35 0.16 -23.64
N GLY A 30 -6.40 1.41 -24.15
CA GLY A 30 -5.23 2.28 -24.16
C GLY A 30 -4.77 2.60 -22.73
N VAL A 31 -3.46 2.50 -22.48
CA VAL A 31 -2.86 2.68 -21.13
C VAL A 31 -3.28 4.02 -20.51
N LYS A 32 -3.23 5.12 -21.27
CA LYS A 32 -3.59 6.46 -20.77
C LYS A 32 -5.07 6.55 -20.34
N GLU A 33 -5.96 5.86 -21.05
CA GLU A 33 -7.40 5.85 -20.77
C GLU A 33 -7.70 5.03 -19.52
N ALA A 34 -7.04 3.87 -19.38
CA ALA A 34 -7.10 3.05 -18.18
C ALA A 34 -6.58 3.82 -16.96
N LEU A 35 -5.39 4.41 -17.04
CA LEU A 35 -4.78 5.17 -15.94
C LEU A 35 -5.67 6.32 -15.47
N HIS A 36 -6.25 7.11 -16.38
CA HIS A 36 -7.15 8.19 -15.99
C HIS A 36 -8.37 7.68 -15.20
N ALA A 37 -8.94 6.53 -15.59
CA ALA A 37 -10.04 5.95 -14.84
C ALA A 37 -9.58 5.35 -13.51
N LEU A 38 -8.41 4.71 -13.46
CA LEU A 38 -7.84 4.11 -12.25
C LEU A 38 -7.49 5.17 -11.20
N PHE A 39 -6.92 6.30 -11.59
CA PHE A 39 -6.71 7.45 -10.68
C PHE A 39 -8.03 7.91 -10.04
N SER A 40 -9.13 7.86 -10.78
CA SER A 40 -10.44 8.16 -10.21
C SER A 40 -11.03 7.01 -9.38
N GLY A 41 -10.57 5.78 -9.58
CA GLY A 41 -11.02 4.59 -8.88
C GLY A 41 -10.37 4.44 -7.51
N ILE A 42 -9.07 4.73 -7.39
CA ILE A 42 -8.34 4.63 -6.11
C ILE A 42 -8.86 5.60 -5.04
N CYS A 43 -9.46 6.72 -5.46
CA CYS A 43 -10.07 7.70 -4.57
C CYS A 43 -11.56 7.42 -4.25
N ARG A 44 -12.12 6.29 -4.67
CA ARG A 44 -13.54 5.96 -4.44
C ARG A 44 -13.79 5.51 -3.00
N SER A 45 -14.95 5.89 -2.46
CA SER A 45 -15.41 5.41 -1.16
C SER A 45 -15.91 3.97 -1.22
N GLU A 46 -16.38 3.52 -2.40
CA GLU A 46 -16.79 2.14 -2.61
C GLU A 46 -15.57 1.21 -2.59
N GLU A 47 -15.44 0.44 -1.50
CA GLU A 47 -14.26 -0.38 -1.21
C GLU A 47 -13.90 -1.36 -2.35
N ASN A 48 -14.88 -2.01 -2.95
CA ASN A 48 -14.64 -2.93 -4.07
C ASN A 48 -14.03 -2.21 -5.29
N ILE A 49 -14.59 -1.04 -5.65
CA ILE A 49 -14.08 -0.25 -6.78
C ILE A 49 -12.67 0.24 -6.48
N ARG A 50 -12.42 0.71 -5.25
CA ARG A 50 -11.11 1.20 -4.82
C ARG A 50 -10.05 0.10 -4.87
N TRP A 51 -10.29 -1.07 -4.28
CA TRP A 51 -9.30 -2.16 -4.28
C TRP A 51 -9.06 -2.74 -5.67
N ASN A 52 -10.10 -2.92 -6.47
CA ASN A 52 -9.92 -3.33 -7.87
C ASN A 52 -9.11 -2.29 -8.65
N ALA A 53 -9.31 -0.99 -8.38
CA ALA A 53 -8.52 0.07 -9.02
C ALA A 53 -7.06 0.03 -8.60
N ILE A 54 -6.76 -0.16 -7.30
CA ILE A 54 -5.40 -0.27 -6.76
C ILE A 54 -4.67 -1.44 -7.42
N VAL A 55 -5.29 -2.62 -7.43
CA VAL A 55 -4.69 -3.83 -7.99
C VAL A 55 -4.50 -3.73 -9.51
N CYS A 56 -5.48 -3.14 -10.22
CA CYS A 56 -5.34 -2.90 -11.65
C CYS A 56 -4.27 -1.82 -11.94
N MET A 57 -4.13 -0.80 -11.10
CA MET A 57 -3.07 0.21 -11.23
C MET A 57 -1.69 -0.46 -11.23
N GLY A 58 -1.44 -1.38 -10.30
CA GLY A 58 -0.18 -2.11 -10.25
C GLY A 58 0.15 -2.82 -11.57
N THR A 59 -0.80 -3.61 -12.09
CA THR A 59 -0.59 -4.35 -13.35
C THR A 59 -0.47 -3.46 -14.58
N VAL A 60 -1.26 -2.37 -14.66
CA VAL A 60 -1.23 -1.45 -15.80
C VAL A 60 0.06 -0.64 -15.82
N VAL A 61 0.53 -0.18 -14.66
CA VAL A 61 1.78 0.61 -14.56
C VAL A 61 3.00 -0.28 -14.72
N ALA A 62 2.99 -1.52 -14.21
CA ALA A 62 4.05 -2.49 -14.48
C ALA A 62 4.21 -2.74 -15.99
N ARG A 63 3.11 -2.99 -16.70
CA ARG A 63 3.13 -3.12 -18.17
C ARG A 63 3.61 -1.85 -18.86
N LEU A 64 3.24 -0.68 -18.35
CA LEU A 64 3.74 0.60 -18.88
C LEU A 64 5.25 0.71 -18.69
N ALA A 65 5.79 0.31 -17.54
CA ALA A 65 7.22 0.38 -17.24
C ALA A 65 8.07 -0.50 -18.18
N GLU A 66 7.56 -1.69 -18.54
CA GLU A 66 8.20 -2.58 -19.53
C GLU A 66 8.24 -1.99 -20.95
N GLN A 67 7.32 -1.07 -21.26
CA GLN A 67 7.24 -0.41 -22.57
C GLN A 67 7.98 0.93 -22.58
N ASP A 68 7.81 1.70 -21.52
CA ASP A 68 8.35 3.03 -21.32
C ASP A 68 8.43 3.34 -19.81
N MET A 69 9.62 3.14 -19.24
CA MET A 69 9.89 3.40 -17.84
C MET A 69 9.63 4.87 -17.45
N GLU A 70 9.88 5.82 -18.35
CA GLU A 70 9.73 7.24 -18.01
C GLU A 70 8.24 7.61 -17.86
N GLU A 71 7.37 7.08 -18.72
CA GLU A 71 5.92 7.25 -18.56
C GLU A 71 5.43 6.59 -17.26
N ALA A 72 6.00 5.46 -16.83
CA ALA A 72 5.68 4.86 -15.54
C ALA A 72 6.16 5.73 -14.35
N ARG A 73 7.34 6.34 -14.44
CA ARG A 73 7.83 7.31 -13.46
C ARG A 73 6.93 8.54 -13.36
N ILE A 74 6.35 9.02 -14.48
CA ILE A 74 5.36 10.10 -14.45
C ILE A 74 4.16 9.70 -13.58
N VAL A 75 3.70 8.45 -13.65
CA VAL A 75 2.61 7.95 -12.79
C VAL A 75 3.02 7.96 -11.32
N MET A 76 4.21 7.46 -10.98
CA MET A 76 4.73 7.48 -9.61
C MET A 76 4.89 8.90 -9.07
N ARG A 77 5.48 9.82 -9.85
CA ARG A 77 5.61 11.23 -9.49
C ARG A 77 4.25 11.90 -9.27
N ARG A 78 3.23 11.52 -10.04
CA ARG A 78 1.86 12.02 -9.83
C ARG A 78 1.25 11.53 -8.52
N LEU A 79 1.51 10.28 -8.13
CA LEU A 79 1.07 9.75 -6.82
C LEU A 79 1.79 10.46 -5.67
N LEU A 80 3.11 10.62 -5.77
CA LEU A 80 3.91 11.39 -4.80
C LEU A 80 3.41 12.82 -4.66
N TRP A 81 3.18 13.52 -5.79
CA TRP A 81 2.64 14.86 -5.77
C TRP A 81 1.28 14.92 -5.09
N SER A 82 0.42 13.91 -5.26
CA SER A 82 -0.89 13.88 -4.61
C SER A 82 -0.85 13.72 -3.09
N LEU A 83 0.29 13.31 -2.53
CA LEU A 83 0.55 13.22 -1.10
C LEU A 83 1.22 14.48 -0.54
N ASN A 84 1.56 15.44 -1.40
CA ASN A 84 2.09 16.73 -0.97
C ASN A 84 0.92 17.67 -0.59
N ASP A 85 1.10 18.47 0.46
CA ASP A 85 0.14 19.46 0.93
C ASP A 85 -0.20 20.51 -0.14
N GLU A 86 0.74 20.81 -1.03
CA GLU A 86 0.55 21.75 -2.14
C GLU A 86 -0.39 21.24 -3.25
N SER A 87 -0.75 19.95 -3.22
CA SER A 87 -1.56 19.32 -4.27
C SER A 87 -3.03 19.76 -4.29
N GLY A 88 -3.51 20.34 -3.19
CA GLY A 88 -4.91 20.72 -3.00
C GLY A 88 -5.86 19.53 -2.78
N GLY A 89 -5.32 18.32 -2.56
CA GLY A 89 -6.10 17.11 -2.24
C GLY A 89 -5.40 16.26 -1.18
N ILE A 90 -6.12 15.29 -0.61
CA ILE A 90 -5.61 14.41 0.46
C ILE A 90 -4.77 13.24 -0.10
N GLY A 91 -4.84 12.94 -1.40
CA GLY A 91 -4.09 11.80 -1.97
C GLY A 91 -4.70 10.43 -1.66
N TRP A 92 -6.03 10.34 -1.54
CA TRP A 92 -6.74 9.08 -1.24
C TRP A 92 -6.33 7.92 -2.16
N GLY A 93 -5.91 6.81 -1.56
CA GLY A 93 -5.52 5.60 -2.27
C GLY A 93 -4.12 5.66 -2.90
N ALA A 94 -3.39 6.77 -2.77
CA ALA A 94 -2.05 6.90 -3.33
C ALA A 94 -1.01 5.98 -2.65
N PRO A 95 -0.97 5.84 -1.31
CA PRO A 95 -0.02 4.94 -0.66
C PRO A 95 -0.23 3.48 -1.10
N GLU A 96 -1.48 3.01 -1.14
CA GLU A 96 -1.81 1.65 -1.60
C GLU A 96 -1.45 1.45 -3.08
N ALA A 97 -1.75 2.42 -3.94
CA ALA A 97 -1.43 2.35 -5.36
C ALA A 97 0.09 2.29 -5.59
N MET A 98 0.87 3.13 -4.88
CA MET A 98 2.34 3.10 -4.96
C MET A 98 2.89 1.74 -4.54
N ALA A 99 2.42 1.21 -3.40
CA ALA A 99 2.85 -0.10 -2.90
C ALA A 99 2.51 -1.24 -3.87
N GLU A 100 1.31 -1.23 -4.45
CA GLU A 100 0.90 -2.25 -5.41
C GLU A 100 1.68 -2.17 -6.72
N ILE A 101 1.96 -0.97 -7.23
CA ILE A 101 2.84 -0.78 -8.40
C ILE A 101 4.23 -1.36 -8.14
N MET A 102 4.82 -1.03 -6.99
CA MET A 102 6.14 -1.54 -6.60
C MET A 102 6.12 -3.07 -6.40
N ALA A 103 5.06 -3.62 -5.81
CA ALA A 103 4.88 -5.07 -5.69
C ALA A 103 4.81 -5.76 -7.07
N CYS A 104 4.23 -5.10 -8.08
CA CYS A 104 4.13 -5.62 -9.44
C CYS A 104 5.39 -5.43 -10.30
N HIS A 105 6.28 -4.48 -9.98
CA HIS A 105 7.43 -4.16 -10.85
C HIS A 105 8.70 -3.82 -10.04
N GLU A 106 9.77 -4.60 -10.24
CA GLU A 106 11.01 -4.52 -9.46
C GLU A 106 11.77 -3.21 -9.66
N GLY A 107 11.98 -2.77 -10.91
CA GLY A 107 12.71 -1.52 -11.17
C GLY A 107 12.06 -0.28 -10.57
N LEU A 108 10.72 -0.28 -10.46
CA LEU A 108 9.99 0.83 -9.82
C LEU A 108 10.08 0.73 -8.29
N ALA A 109 10.12 -0.49 -7.74
CA ALA A 109 10.38 -0.65 -6.32
C ALA A 109 11.78 -0.15 -5.93
N GLU A 110 12.81 -0.47 -6.71
CA GLU A 110 14.18 0.00 -6.42
C GLU A 110 14.26 1.53 -6.42
N GLU A 111 13.55 2.19 -7.33
CA GLU A 111 13.50 3.64 -7.42
C GLU A 111 12.62 4.31 -6.35
N TYR A 112 11.51 3.72 -5.91
CA TYR A 112 10.50 4.45 -5.13
C TYR A 112 10.22 3.90 -3.73
N ILE A 113 10.74 2.73 -3.35
CA ILE A 113 10.42 2.12 -2.05
C ILE A 113 10.84 3.01 -0.88
N HIS A 114 11.97 3.71 -1.03
CA HIS A 114 12.48 4.62 -0.02
C HIS A 114 11.55 5.83 0.21
N MET A 115 10.82 6.28 -0.81
CA MET A 115 9.81 7.33 -0.68
C MET A 115 8.59 6.85 0.10
N LEU A 116 8.17 5.60 -0.11
CA LEU A 116 7.06 5.05 0.70
C LEU A 116 7.48 4.90 2.16
N ILE A 117 8.71 4.46 2.41
CA ILE A 117 9.26 4.36 3.77
C ILE A 117 9.35 5.74 4.43
N SER A 118 9.76 6.79 3.71
CA SER A 118 9.89 8.12 4.31
C SER A 118 8.59 8.70 4.83
N TYR A 119 7.42 8.27 4.30
CA TYR A 119 6.11 8.69 4.81
C TYR A 119 5.80 8.16 6.22
N MET A 120 6.62 7.26 6.77
CA MET A 120 6.55 6.80 8.16
C MET A 120 7.25 7.73 9.15
N ARG A 121 8.08 8.65 8.67
CA ARG A 121 9.04 9.39 9.49
C ARG A 121 8.53 10.78 9.80
N GLU A 122 8.32 11.04 11.09
CA GLU A 122 8.12 12.36 11.68
C GLU A 122 9.40 13.20 11.60
N ASP A 123 9.27 14.49 11.94
CA ASP A 123 10.42 15.37 12.13
C ASP A 123 11.34 14.78 13.21
N GLY A 124 12.65 14.86 12.96
CA GLY A 124 13.64 14.30 13.87
C GLY A 124 14.08 15.30 14.96
N GLU A 125 14.99 14.84 15.81
CA GLU A 125 15.47 15.62 16.95
C GLU A 125 16.37 16.80 16.55
N GLU A 126 16.99 16.74 15.36
CA GLU A 126 17.86 17.78 14.85
C GLU A 126 17.07 18.96 14.27
N LEU A 127 17.60 20.17 14.45
CA LEU A 127 17.09 21.37 13.79
C LEU A 127 17.08 21.14 12.26
N PHE A 128 15.92 21.31 11.65
CA PHE A 128 15.68 21.13 10.19
C PHE A 128 15.70 19.68 9.70
N GLN A 129 15.55 18.70 10.59
CA GLN A 129 15.30 17.32 10.19
C GLN A 129 13.81 17.11 9.91
N ASP A 130 13.36 17.59 8.76
CA ASP A 130 11.96 17.48 8.35
C ASP A 130 11.65 16.07 7.82
N GLY A 131 10.61 15.46 8.38
CA GLY A 131 10.08 14.17 7.95
C GLY A 131 9.17 14.29 6.72
N ASN A 132 8.60 13.17 6.28
CA ASN A 132 7.51 13.18 5.29
C ASN A 132 6.23 12.59 5.90
N TYR A 133 6.06 12.66 7.21
CA TYR A 133 5.02 11.93 7.92
C TYR A 133 3.60 12.22 7.38
N LEU A 134 2.84 11.14 7.14
CA LEU A 134 1.44 11.28 6.76
C LEU A 134 0.56 11.44 8.01
N GLU A 135 0.24 12.68 8.34
CA GLU A 135 -0.62 13.07 9.48
C GLU A 135 -2.04 12.48 9.39
N HIS A 136 -2.58 12.37 8.19
CA HIS A 136 -3.95 11.95 8.01
C HIS A 136 -4.12 10.45 8.29
N ALA A 137 -4.86 10.09 9.35
CA ALA A 137 -5.07 8.70 9.79
C ALA A 137 -5.51 7.73 8.66
N GLY A 138 -6.39 8.17 7.76
CA GLY A 138 -6.79 7.38 6.60
C GLY A 138 -5.65 7.05 5.62
N LEU A 139 -4.67 7.94 5.47
CA LEU A 139 -3.48 7.68 4.66
C LEU A 139 -2.51 6.75 5.37
N GLN A 140 -2.40 6.83 6.71
CA GLN A 140 -1.59 5.89 7.48
C GLN A 140 -2.10 4.45 7.36
N ARG A 141 -3.41 4.25 7.31
CA ARG A 141 -3.99 2.92 7.02
C ARG A 141 -3.55 2.40 5.66
N GLY A 142 -3.59 3.26 4.63
CA GLY A 142 -3.12 2.93 3.29
C GLY A 142 -1.61 2.65 3.25
N LEU A 143 -0.82 3.46 3.97
CA LEU A 143 0.63 3.29 4.11
C LEU A 143 0.97 1.95 4.75
N MET A 144 0.36 1.62 5.90
CA MET A 144 0.61 0.34 6.59
C MET A 144 0.12 -0.86 5.77
N TRP A 145 -0.97 -0.73 5.01
CA TRP A 145 -1.36 -1.77 4.05
C TRP A 145 -0.28 -1.95 2.98
N GLY A 146 0.25 -0.84 2.46
CA GLY A 146 1.34 -0.84 1.49
C GLY A 146 2.62 -1.48 2.02
N MET A 147 2.98 -1.21 3.27
CA MET A 147 4.13 -1.84 3.94
C MET A 147 3.92 -3.36 4.08
N ALA A 148 2.73 -3.81 4.48
CA ALA A 148 2.43 -5.24 4.56
C ALA A 148 2.48 -5.91 3.17
N ARG A 149 2.00 -5.21 2.14
CA ARG A 149 2.03 -5.69 0.75
C ARG A 149 3.46 -5.86 0.23
N LEU A 150 4.32 -4.89 0.51
CA LEU A 150 5.74 -4.95 0.15
C LEU A 150 6.51 -5.94 1.01
N ALA A 151 6.21 -6.09 2.29
CA ALA A 151 6.81 -7.12 3.13
C ALA A 151 6.51 -8.53 2.62
N ALA A 152 5.30 -8.76 2.08
CA ALA A 152 4.92 -10.04 1.48
C ALA A 152 5.58 -10.33 0.11
N THR A 153 6.08 -9.31 -0.60
CA THR A 153 6.54 -9.46 -2.00
C THR A 153 8.00 -9.09 -2.23
N ARG A 154 8.55 -8.22 -1.38
CA ARG A 154 9.90 -7.63 -1.44
C ARG A 154 10.51 -7.44 -0.04
N PRO A 155 10.47 -8.45 0.85
CA PRO A 155 10.95 -8.31 2.22
C PRO A 155 12.40 -7.82 2.27
N ASP A 156 13.28 -8.37 1.44
CA ASP A 156 14.71 -8.00 1.43
C ASP A 156 14.93 -6.51 1.14
N MET A 157 14.12 -5.90 0.27
CA MET A 157 14.25 -4.48 -0.05
C MET A 157 13.89 -3.61 1.14
N LEU A 158 12.82 -3.97 1.87
CA LEU A 158 12.41 -3.27 3.08
C LEU A 158 13.45 -3.41 4.19
N VAL A 159 13.99 -4.63 4.40
CA VAL A 159 15.04 -4.87 5.39
C VAL A 159 16.30 -4.06 5.06
N ARG A 160 16.78 -4.10 3.80
CA ARG A 160 17.96 -3.32 3.37
C ARG A 160 17.80 -1.81 3.55
N ARG A 161 16.57 -1.30 3.53
CA ARG A 161 16.24 0.12 3.70
C ARG A 161 15.93 0.52 5.14
N GLY A 162 16.05 -0.41 6.09
CA GLY A 162 15.82 -0.13 7.51
C GLY A 162 14.34 0.03 7.89
N ALA A 163 13.40 -0.48 7.08
CA ALA A 163 11.97 -0.26 7.33
C ALA A 163 11.47 -0.86 8.65
N ILE A 164 12.19 -1.83 9.25
CA ILE A 164 11.82 -2.42 10.55
C ILE A 164 11.82 -1.35 11.64
N SER A 165 12.86 -0.51 11.73
CA SER A 165 12.93 0.54 12.76
C SER A 165 11.83 1.57 12.60
N ASP A 166 11.48 1.91 11.35
CA ASP A 166 10.39 2.84 11.04
C ASP A 166 9.00 2.23 11.35
N LEU A 167 8.83 0.90 11.28
CA LEU A 167 7.57 0.20 11.55
C LEU A 167 7.28 -0.02 13.04
N LEU A 168 8.30 -0.18 13.88
CA LEU A 168 8.14 -0.48 15.31
C LEU A 168 7.25 0.53 16.06
N PRO A 169 7.39 1.87 15.87
CA PRO A 169 6.53 2.86 16.52
C PRO A 169 5.03 2.64 16.23
N TYR A 170 4.68 2.17 15.02
CA TYR A 170 3.30 1.99 14.60
C TYR A 170 2.54 0.89 15.35
N LEU A 171 3.24 -0.01 16.08
CA LEU A 171 2.61 -0.94 17.03
C LEU A 171 1.94 -0.25 18.23
N HIS A 172 2.18 1.05 18.42
CA HIS A 172 1.56 1.87 19.48
C HIS A 172 0.44 2.77 18.96
N SER A 173 0.12 2.71 17.67
CA SER A 173 -0.93 3.55 17.09
C SER A 173 -2.27 3.32 17.78
N SER A 174 -2.99 4.42 18.05
CA SER A 174 -4.37 4.37 18.55
C SER A 174 -5.35 3.83 17.50
N ASP A 175 -4.96 3.78 16.23
CA ASP A 175 -5.76 3.21 15.14
C ASP A 175 -5.50 1.71 14.99
N ALA A 176 -6.54 0.89 15.16
CA ALA A 176 -6.45 -0.57 15.11
C ALA A 176 -5.92 -1.09 13.77
N THR A 177 -6.32 -0.46 12.67
CA THR A 177 -5.89 -0.87 11.34
C THR A 177 -4.40 -0.60 11.15
N VAL A 178 -3.92 0.55 11.64
CA VAL A 178 -2.51 0.91 11.58
C VAL A 178 -1.66 -0.08 12.39
N ARG A 179 -1.94 -0.28 13.68
CA ARG A 179 -1.13 -1.19 14.53
C ARG A 179 -1.21 -2.65 14.11
N GLY A 180 -2.38 -3.12 13.66
CA GLY A 180 -2.54 -4.49 13.17
C GLY A 180 -1.79 -4.76 11.87
N LEU A 181 -1.78 -3.80 10.94
CA LEU A 181 -1.01 -3.92 9.70
C LEU A 181 0.49 -3.72 9.93
N ALA A 182 0.90 -2.91 10.90
CA ALA A 182 2.29 -2.85 11.36
C ALA A 182 2.75 -4.21 11.93
N ALA A 183 1.93 -4.84 12.79
CA ALA A 183 2.20 -6.17 13.30
C ALA A 183 2.36 -7.20 12.17
N ARG A 184 1.43 -7.21 11.21
CA ARG A 184 1.53 -8.08 10.02
C ARG A 184 2.82 -7.83 9.23
N SER A 185 3.19 -6.57 9.01
CA SER A 185 4.40 -6.20 8.28
C SER A 185 5.66 -6.71 8.97
N LEU A 186 5.77 -6.51 10.29
CA LEU A 186 6.90 -6.95 11.09
C LEU A 186 7.02 -8.49 11.14
N GLY A 187 5.89 -9.21 11.19
CA GLY A 187 5.87 -10.67 11.08
C GLY A 187 6.42 -11.15 9.73
N LEU A 188 5.98 -10.55 8.63
CA LEU A 188 6.46 -10.86 7.28
C LEU A 188 7.95 -10.54 7.08
N LEU A 189 8.46 -9.52 7.78
CA LEU A 189 9.87 -9.15 7.76
C LEU A 189 10.74 -10.02 8.68
N GLY A 190 10.14 -10.78 9.60
CA GLY A 190 10.89 -11.56 10.59
C GLY A 190 11.57 -10.68 11.64
N ALA A 191 10.94 -9.57 12.03
CA ALA A 191 11.52 -8.61 12.98
C ALA A 191 11.44 -9.13 14.42
N GLU A 192 12.48 -9.82 14.87
CA GLU A 192 12.60 -10.35 16.25
C GLU A 192 12.45 -9.25 17.31
N GLU A 193 12.91 -8.03 17.02
CA GLU A 193 12.82 -6.92 17.97
C GLU A 193 11.37 -6.50 18.27
N ALA A 194 10.43 -6.90 17.41
CA ALA A 194 9.00 -6.64 17.58
C ALA A 194 8.32 -7.59 18.59
N LEU A 195 8.91 -8.75 18.89
CA LEU A 195 8.28 -9.82 19.70
C LEU A 195 7.72 -9.32 21.04
N PRO A 196 8.44 -8.55 21.88
CA PRO A 196 7.90 -8.09 23.15
C PRO A 196 6.64 -7.26 22.98
N ARG A 197 6.59 -6.42 21.94
CA ARG A 197 5.44 -5.56 21.67
C ARG A 197 4.28 -6.31 21.05
N LEU A 198 4.55 -7.27 20.15
CA LEU A 198 3.52 -8.13 19.57
C LEU A 198 2.80 -8.95 20.65
N GLN A 199 3.52 -9.45 21.66
CA GLN A 199 2.91 -10.18 22.78
C GLN A 199 1.92 -9.31 23.57
N LEU A 200 2.19 -8.01 23.72
CA LEU A 200 1.28 -7.08 24.40
C LEU A 200 -0.04 -6.85 23.64
N LEU A 201 -0.07 -7.14 22.33
CA LEU A 201 -1.28 -7.03 21.51
C LEU A 201 -2.17 -8.28 21.60
N GLY A 202 -1.79 -9.31 22.36
CA GLY A 202 -2.49 -10.60 22.43
C GLY A 202 -3.93 -10.56 22.97
N ASN A 203 -4.37 -9.44 23.54
CA ASN A 203 -5.74 -9.22 24.01
C ASN A 203 -6.45 -8.07 23.27
N ASP A 204 -5.87 -7.56 22.19
CA ASP A 204 -6.46 -6.48 21.39
C ASP A 204 -7.49 -7.05 20.41
N ASP A 205 -8.76 -6.98 20.82
CA ASP A 205 -9.91 -7.50 20.08
C ASP A 205 -10.47 -6.52 19.03
N GLU A 206 -9.84 -5.35 18.82
CA GLU A 206 -10.30 -4.41 17.79
C GLU A 206 -10.15 -5.00 16.39
N LEU A 207 -11.16 -4.78 15.55
CA LEU A 207 -11.23 -5.35 14.21
C LEU A 207 -10.46 -4.52 13.19
N VAL A 208 -9.61 -5.21 12.43
CA VAL A 208 -8.87 -4.69 11.29
C VAL A 208 -9.50 -5.23 10.02
N ARG A 209 -9.85 -4.32 9.11
CA ARG A 209 -10.39 -4.66 7.79
C ARG A 209 -9.37 -4.29 6.72
N PHE A 210 -8.91 -5.26 5.94
CA PHE A 210 -7.81 -5.08 4.99
C PHE A 210 -7.98 -5.97 3.76
N PHE A 211 -7.41 -5.55 2.63
CA PHE A 211 -7.44 -6.33 1.41
C PHE A 211 -6.27 -7.31 1.35
N ASP A 212 -6.54 -8.57 1.07
CA ASP A 212 -5.52 -9.60 0.95
C ASP A 212 -5.98 -10.74 0.05
N ALA A 213 -5.08 -11.24 -0.79
CA ALA A 213 -5.35 -12.32 -1.75
C ALA A 213 -6.64 -12.11 -2.58
N GLY A 214 -6.88 -10.89 -3.06
CA GLY A 214 -7.98 -10.58 -3.96
C GLY A 214 -9.33 -10.28 -3.28
N SER A 215 -9.40 -10.28 -1.95
CA SER A 215 -10.64 -10.00 -1.23
C SER A 215 -10.40 -9.18 0.04
N VAL A 216 -11.45 -8.52 0.52
CA VAL A 216 -11.42 -7.83 1.80
C VAL A 216 -11.64 -8.82 2.92
N ARG A 217 -10.72 -8.84 3.87
CA ARG A 217 -10.71 -9.70 5.06
C ARG A 217 -10.89 -8.86 6.32
N SER A 218 -11.30 -9.54 7.38
CA SER A 218 -11.37 -8.98 8.73
C SER A 218 -10.66 -9.92 9.69
N ALA A 219 -9.84 -9.35 10.57
CA ALA A 219 -9.14 -10.05 11.65
C ALA A 219 -9.01 -9.13 12.85
N LYS A 220 -8.84 -9.67 14.04
CA LYS A 220 -8.50 -8.89 15.24
C LYS A 220 -7.03 -8.49 15.22
N VAL A 221 -6.67 -7.41 15.91
CA VAL A 221 -5.25 -7.05 16.12
C VAL A 221 -4.50 -8.20 16.80
N ALA A 222 -5.10 -8.86 17.80
CA ALA A 222 -4.51 -10.03 18.47
C ALA A 222 -4.21 -11.19 17.52
N GLU A 223 -5.08 -11.46 16.54
CA GLU A 223 -4.88 -12.54 15.54
C GLU A 223 -3.71 -12.21 14.61
N LEU A 224 -3.62 -10.95 14.16
CA LEU A 224 -2.49 -10.47 13.34
C LEU A 224 -1.18 -10.51 14.12
N ALA A 225 -1.18 -10.14 15.40
CA ALA A 225 -0.01 -10.20 16.27
C ALA A 225 0.44 -11.64 16.53
N SER A 226 -0.49 -12.56 16.82
CA SER A 226 -0.19 -13.99 16.99
C SER A 226 0.43 -14.56 15.71
N THR A 227 -0.17 -14.28 14.56
CA THR A 227 0.35 -14.72 13.26
C THR A 227 1.77 -14.16 13.01
N ALA A 228 2.02 -12.90 13.39
CA ALA A 228 3.33 -12.29 13.25
C ALA A 228 4.38 -12.96 14.15
N ILE A 229 4.04 -13.30 15.39
CA ILE A 229 4.91 -14.05 16.32
C ILE A 229 5.23 -15.44 15.73
N ASP A 230 4.24 -16.14 15.21
CA ASP A 230 4.44 -17.46 14.59
C ASP A 230 5.38 -17.37 13.39
N MET A 231 5.23 -16.33 12.54
CA MET A 231 6.11 -16.08 11.39
C MET A 231 7.56 -15.79 11.80
N ILE A 232 7.77 -15.05 12.89
CA ILE A 232 9.10 -14.71 13.40
C ILE A 232 9.77 -15.96 13.99
N THR A 233 9.08 -16.67 14.87
CA THR A 233 9.65 -17.82 15.60
C THR A 233 9.80 -19.07 14.73
N SER A 234 8.97 -19.26 13.71
CA SER A 234 9.09 -20.40 12.79
C SER A 234 10.25 -20.28 11.80
N ARG A 235 10.91 -19.11 11.69
CA ARG A 235 12.11 -18.92 10.88
C ARG A 235 13.39 -19.38 11.58
N GLU A 236 13.32 -19.70 12.88
CA GLU A 236 14.46 -20.16 13.68
C GLU A 236 14.77 -21.67 13.51
N ILE A 237 14.10 -22.38 12.58
CA ILE A 237 14.30 -23.82 12.29
C ILE A 237 14.67 -24.01 10.82
#